data_AF-A0A7V6UE10-F1
#
_entry.id   AF-A0A7V6UE10-F1
#
_cell.length_a   1.000
_cell.length_b   1.000
_cell.length_c   1.000
_cell.angle_alpha   90.00
_cell.angle_beta   90.00
_cell.angle_gamma   90.00
#
_symmetry.space_group_name_H-M   'P 1'
#
loop_
_entity.id
_entity.type
_entity.pdbx_description
1 polymer ?
#
loop_
_entity_poly.entity_id
_entity_poly.type
_entity_poly.pdbx_seq_one_letter_code
_entity_poly.pdbx_strand_id
1 'polypeptide(L)'
;MRGKHFAVLAVIISFVLIFSSSVQASSGMKNIKAYFNNIKVIVNGKQQASTPEPFIYDNTTYVPIRLVSTGLGANVYWDSNQKAVVITSNAQQNQALQQQIADLKNQLSQKDAELVQLRQQNAYLGVRIGELESTIKNLEEEKQKDPAKELEDYLYDKYSRWERMDFDYDVDGDEDDLELTIEIDLSDYGTRWDSTDQNDIEDWLNDIYDYVQDEYPNADFSGTIVDTDEDETLVEFEASGSNLDVNFKHSSEDFDDLEDDLNDMYGQNLDDYNSDFGDMTADISVEGDENDEEIYITIIVDTSEYGDEWDNVKETDDAEEWIEDIVDYTLDMFEDYDVSGEIINQDGDTMADFDVSSSGNVYFDWDYTY
;
A
#
# COMPACT_ATOMS: atom_id res chain seq x y z
N MET A 1 149.25 33.44 -19.65
CA MET A 1 148.52 32.19 -19.32
C MET A 1 147.20 32.54 -18.63
N ARG A 2 146.07 32.70 -19.37
CA ARG A 2 144.75 33.07 -18.79
C ARG A 2 143.57 32.19 -19.24
N GLY A 3 143.76 31.27 -20.20
CA GLY A 3 142.67 30.43 -20.72
C GLY A 3 142.41 29.11 -19.99
N LYS A 4 143.33 28.63 -19.15
CA LYS A 4 143.23 27.29 -18.53
C LYS A 4 142.37 27.26 -17.26
N HIS A 5 142.21 28.39 -16.56
CA HIS A 5 141.42 28.46 -15.32
C HIS A 5 139.91 28.59 -15.57
N PHE A 6 139.50 29.15 -16.73
CA PHE A 6 138.09 29.35 -17.04
C PHE A 6 137.38 28.04 -17.40
N ALA A 7 138.08 27.12 -18.08
CA ALA A 7 137.55 25.80 -18.42
C ALA A 7 137.32 24.92 -17.16
N VAL A 8 138.18 25.03 -16.15
CA VAL A 8 138.05 24.28 -14.89
C VAL A 8 136.87 24.77 -14.06
N LEU A 9 136.59 26.07 -14.07
CA LEU A 9 135.45 26.64 -13.34
C LEU A 9 134.10 26.22 -13.96
N ALA A 10 134.02 26.14 -15.29
CA ALA A 10 132.81 25.73 -16.01
C ALA A 10 132.46 24.24 -15.77
N VAL A 11 133.46 23.38 -15.63
CA VAL A 11 133.25 21.95 -15.32
C VAL A 11 132.73 21.76 -13.89
N ILE A 12 133.20 22.57 -12.93
CA ILE A 12 132.75 22.48 -11.53
C ILE A 12 131.29 22.95 -11.37
N ILE A 13 130.88 24.02 -12.07
CA ILE A 13 129.49 24.51 -12.02
C ILE A 13 128.53 23.54 -12.72
N SER A 14 129.00 22.85 -13.77
CA SER A 14 128.22 21.83 -14.47
C SER A 14 127.99 20.57 -13.63
N PHE A 15 128.90 20.26 -12.69
CA PHE A 15 128.78 19.08 -11.82
C PHE A 15 127.82 19.30 -10.63
N VAL A 16 127.67 20.54 -10.17
CA VAL A 16 126.84 20.87 -9.00
C VAL A 16 125.35 20.96 -9.33
N LEU A 17 124.98 21.27 -10.58
CA LEU A 17 123.58 21.40 -11.00
C LEU A 17 122.83 20.07 -11.24
N ILE A 18 123.50 18.92 -11.14
CA ILE A 18 122.88 17.59 -11.38
C ILE A 18 122.39 16.93 -10.07
N PHE A 19 122.66 17.49 -8.89
CA PHE A 19 122.19 16.95 -7.60
C PHE A 19 120.96 17.68 -7.05
N SER A 20 119.95 17.90 -7.89
CA SER A 20 118.59 18.18 -7.40
C SER A 20 117.93 16.84 -7.04
N SER A 21 118.08 16.41 -5.79
CA SER A 21 117.45 15.20 -5.27
C SER A 21 115.94 15.38 -5.19
N SER A 22 115.22 14.67 -6.06
CA SER A 22 113.80 14.37 -5.92
C SER A 22 113.58 13.55 -4.64
N VAL A 23 112.71 14.02 -3.74
CA VAL A 23 112.25 13.24 -2.58
C VAL A 23 111.32 12.13 -3.09
N GLN A 24 111.76 10.88 -2.98
CA GLN A 24 110.93 9.70 -3.24
C GLN A 24 110.33 9.21 -1.91
N ALA A 25 109.01 9.07 -1.86
CA ALA A 25 108.32 8.45 -0.73
C ALA A 25 108.79 6.98 -0.60
N SER A 26 109.32 6.61 0.57
CA SER A 26 109.75 5.24 0.85
C SER A 26 108.52 4.32 1.00
N SER A 27 108.25 3.51 -0.01
CA SER A 27 107.43 2.30 0.13
C SER A 27 108.39 1.13 0.40
N GLY A 28 108.56 0.76 1.67
CA GLY A 28 109.40 -0.35 2.09
C GLY A 28 108.76 -1.13 3.24
N MET A 29 108.90 -2.45 3.23
CA MET A 29 108.47 -3.29 4.35
C MET A 29 109.37 -3.03 5.57
N LYS A 30 108.76 -2.80 6.73
CA LYS A 30 109.44 -2.70 8.02
C LYS A 30 109.03 -3.86 8.91
N ASN A 31 110.00 -4.55 9.49
CA ASN A 31 109.73 -5.54 10.53
C ASN A 31 109.42 -4.83 11.85
N ILE A 32 108.33 -5.21 12.50
CA ILE A 32 107.93 -4.72 13.82
C ILE A 32 108.01 -5.85 14.84
N LYS A 33 108.34 -5.53 16.10
CA LYS A 33 108.22 -6.44 17.25
C LYS A 33 106.97 -6.06 18.02
N ALA A 34 105.96 -6.94 18.03
CA ALA A 34 104.68 -6.72 18.71
C ALA A 34 104.50 -7.70 19.89
N TYR A 35 103.78 -7.28 20.91
CA TYR A 35 103.41 -8.09 22.07
C TYR A 35 101.95 -8.53 21.98
N PHE A 36 101.70 -9.82 22.17
CA PHE A 36 100.36 -10.38 22.29
C PHE A 36 100.12 -10.72 23.77
N ASN A 37 99.08 -10.13 24.37
CA ASN A 37 98.81 -10.23 25.81
C ASN A 37 97.32 -10.54 26.09
N ASN A 38 96.73 -11.46 25.32
CA ASN A 38 95.34 -11.92 25.47
C ASN A 38 94.33 -10.77 25.63
N ILE A 39 94.42 -9.78 24.73
CA ILE A 39 93.62 -8.55 24.80
C ILE A 39 92.18 -8.87 24.43
N LYS A 40 91.25 -8.63 25.36
CA LYS A 40 89.82 -8.87 25.16
C LYS A 40 89.15 -7.65 24.53
N VAL A 41 88.37 -7.87 23.47
CA VAL A 41 87.51 -6.85 22.86
C VAL A 41 86.07 -7.09 23.30
N ILE A 42 85.42 -6.08 23.89
CA ILE A 42 84.02 -6.16 24.34
C ILE A 42 83.23 -5.07 23.62
N VAL A 43 82.18 -5.46 22.90
CA VAL A 43 81.28 -4.54 22.20
C VAL A 43 79.86 -4.80 22.69
N ASN A 44 79.14 -3.75 23.10
CA ASN A 44 77.78 -3.83 23.67
C ASN A 44 77.65 -4.90 24.77
N GLY A 45 78.65 -4.97 25.67
CA GLY A 45 78.68 -5.91 26.79
C GLY A 45 79.05 -7.36 26.44
N LYS A 46 79.29 -7.69 25.16
CA LYS A 46 79.66 -9.05 24.71
C LYS A 46 81.11 -9.12 24.25
N GLN A 47 81.87 -10.08 24.79
CA GLN A 47 83.24 -10.35 24.35
C GLN A 47 83.23 -10.89 22.91
N GLN A 48 84.04 -10.29 22.04
CA GLN A 48 84.14 -10.62 20.62
C GLN A 48 85.34 -11.54 20.34
N ALA A 49 85.14 -12.54 19.50
CA ALA A 49 86.24 -13.34 18.97
C ALA A 49 87.09 -12.48 18.02
N SER A 50 88.39 -12.38 18.27
CA SER A 50 89.29 -11.49 17.51
C SER A 50 90.24 -12.31 16.63
N THR A 51 90.12 -12.19 15.31
CA THR A 51 91.05 -12.79 14.35
C THR A 51 91.30 -11.81 13.20
N PRO A 52 92.52 -11.30 13.01
CA PRO A 52 93.72 -11.52 13.84
C PRO A 52 93.56 -11.00 15.27
N GLU A 53 94.30 -11.56 16.23
CA GLU A 53 94.23 -11.12 17.63
C GLU A 53 94.85 -9.71 17.81
N PRO A 54 94.34 -8.89 18.75
CA PRO A 54 94.90 -7.57 19.00
C PRO A 54 96.29 -7.68 19.62
N PHE A 55 97.15 -6.71 19.33
CA PHE A 55 98.54 -6.70 19.80
C PHE A 55 98.96 -5.31 20.24
N ILE A 56 100.04 -5.23 21.02
CA ILE A 56 100.65 -3.98 21.45
C ILE A 56 101.94 -3.77 20.65
N TYR A 57 102.03 -2.64 19.96
CA TYR A 57 103.25 -2.19 19.31
C TYR A 57 103.49 -0.74 19.71
N ASP A 58 104.73 -0.44 20.15
CA ASP A 58 105.13 0.89 20.63
C ASP A 58 104.14 1.49 21.65
N ASN A 59 103.84 0.69 22.69
CA ASN A 59 102.89 1.01 23.77
C ASN A 59 101.46 1.37 23.31
N THR A 60 101.09 1.01 22.08
CA THR A 60 99.76 1.23 21.50
C THR A 60 99.09 -0.10 21.18
N THR A 61 97.85 -0.28 21.62
CA THR A 61 97.05 -1.46 21.30
C THR A 61 96.40 -1.32 19.92
N TYR A 62 96.71 -2.25 19.03
CA TYR A 62 96.12 -2.36 17.70
C TYR A 62 95.02 -3.41 17.72
N VAL A 63 93.79 -2.98 17.44
CA VAL A 63 92.60 -3.83 17.37
C VAL A 63 92.13 -3.89 15.92
N PRO A 64 91.70 -5.06 15.39
CA PRO A 64 91.14 -5.14 14.06
C PRO A 64 89.94 -4.18 13.90
N ILE A 65 90.09 -3.18 13.04
CA ILE A 65 89.05 -2.15 12.84
C ILE A 65 87.72 -2.74 12.35
N ARG A 66 87.77 -3.81 11.55
CA ARG A 66 86.59 -4.56 11.09
C ARG A 66 85.80 -5.10 12.27
N LEU A 67 86.47 -5.73 13.24
CA LEU A 67 85.85 -6.32 14.43
C LEU A 67 85.06 -5.29 15.22
N VAL A 68 85.67 -4.13 15.50
CA VAL A 68 85.03 -3.06 16.27
C VAL A 68 83.85 -2.49 15.50
N SER A 69 84.03 -2.19 14.22
CA SER A 69 83.01 -1.53 13.39
C SER A 69 81.80 -2.43 13.12
N THR A 70 82.00 -3.72 12.80
CA THR A 70 80.89 -4.66 12.62
C THR A 70 80.17 -4.95 13.93
N GLY A 71 80.90 -4.98 15.05
CA GLY A 71 80.28 -5.09 16.38
C GLY A 71 79.37 -3.91 16.72
N LEU A 72 79.67 -2.73 16.15
CA LEU A 72 78.84 -1.52 16.25
C LEU A 72 77.77 -1.44 15.14
N GLY A 73 77.61 -2.49 14.32
CA GLY A 73 76.60 -2.55 13.26
C GLY A 73 76.93 -1.78 11.98
N ALA A 74 78.20 -1.36 11.81
CA ALA A 74 78.67 -0.74 10.58
C ALA A 74 79.18 -1.79 9.57
N ASN A 75 79.05 -1.49 8.28
CA ASN A 75 79.60 -2.30 7.21
C ASN A 75 81.04 -1.86 6.94
N VAL A 76 81.95 -2.82 6.77
CA VAL A 76 83.37 -2.54 6.50
C VAL A 76 83.84 -3.29 5.27
N TYR A 77 84.44 -2.56 4.33
CA TYR A 77 85.09 -3.12 3.16
C TYR A 77 86.43 -2.45 2.88
N TRP A 78 87.25 -3.10 2.06
CA TRP A 78 88.54 -2.60 1.62
C TRP A 78 88.41 -2.06 0.20
N ASP A 79 88.83 -0.83 -0.04
CA ASP A 79 88.99 -0.26 -1.38
C ASP A 79 90.44 -0.41 -1.82
N SER A 80 90.68 -1.31 -2.76
CA SER A 80 92.04 -1.59 -3.27
C SER A 80 92.61 -0.47 -4.13
N ASN A 81 91.76 0.33 -4.79
CA ASN A 81 92.19 1.40 -5.67
C ASN A 81 92.67 2.61 -4.84
N GLN A 82 91.93 2.93 -3.78
CA GLN A 82 92.26 4.01 -2.86
C GLN A 82 93.22 3.57 -1.74
N LYS A 83 93.46 2.26 -1.59
CA LYS A 83 94.19 1.65 -0.48
C LYS A 83 93.61 2.09 0.87
N ALA A 84 92.28 2.05 1.00
CA ALA A 84 91.54 2.58 2.13
C ALA A 84 90.58 1.54 2.75
N VAL A 85 90.39 1.61 4.07
CA VAL A 85 89.30 0.91 4.77
C VAL A 85 88.10 1.84 4.80
N VAL A 86 86.98 1.40 4.20
CA VAL A 86 85.74 2.18 4.19
C VAL A 86 84.76 1.57 5.19
N ILE A 87 84.21 2.42 6.05
CA ILE A 87 83.24 2.07 7.08
C ILE A 87 81.96 2.87 6.79
N THR A 88 80.84 2.19 6.59
CA THR A 88 79.54 2.82 6.34
C THR A 88 78.53 2.47 7.43
N SER A 89 77.76 3.47 7.88
CA SER A 89 76.70 3.28 8.87
C SER A 89 75.36 2.97 8.20
N ASN A 90 74.53 2.11 8.81
CA ASN A 90 73.16 1.86 8.37
C ASN A 90 72.16 2.96 8.77
N ALA A 91 72.62 4.12 9.25
CA ALA A 91 71.77 5.18 9.78
C ALA A 91 70.73 5.68 8.76
N GLN A 92 71.13 5.85 7.51
CA GLN A 92 70.23 6.28 6.43
C GLN A 92 69.15 5.23 6.12
N GLN A 93 69.51 3.95 6.13
CA GLN A 93 68.56 2.85 5.93
C GLN A 93 67.56 2.76 7.09
N ASN A 94 68.03 2.88 8.33
CA ASN A 94 67.16 2.88 9.51
C ASN A 94 66.22 4.10 9.52
N GLN A 95 66.69 5.27 9.10
CA GLN A 95 65.84 6.46 8.96
C GLN A 95 64.77 6.27 7.89
N ALA A 96 65.11 5.68 6.75
CA ALA A 96 64.14 5.36 5.70
C ALA A 96 63.07 4.35 6.17
N LEU A 97 63.47 3.32 6.91
CA LEU A 97 62.54 2.35 7.50
C LEU A 97 61.61 3.00 8.53
N GLN A 98 62.12 3.91 9.37
CA GLN A 98 61.28 4.66 10.33
C GLN A 98 60.26 5.55 9.63
N GLN A 99 60.63 6.18 8.50
CA GLN A 99 59.71 6.97 7.70
C GLN A 99 58.61 6.09 7.07
N GLN A 100 58.96 4.90 6.58
CA GLN A 100 57.98 3.95 6.05
C GLN A 100 57.02 3.45 7.13
N ILE A 101 57.51 3.17 8.34
CA ILE A 101 56.66 2.77 9.48
C ILE A 101 55.69 3.90 9.85
N ALA A 102 56.16 5.15 9.86
CA ALA A 102 55.31 6.31 10.13
C ALA A 102 54.22 6.48 9.07
N ASP A 103 54.56 6.31 7.79
CA ASP A 103 53.61 6.38 6.68
C ASP A 103 52.55 5.27 6.74
N LEU A 104 52.98 4.01 6.95
CA LEU A 104 52.08 2.88 7.13
C LEU A 104 51.12 3.08 8.32
N LYS A 105 51.62 3.65 9.42
CA LYS A 105 50.78 3.97 10.58
C LYS A 105 49.72 5.03 10.25
N ASN A 106 50.08 6.05 9.46
CA ASN A 106 49.13 7.06 9.01
C ASN A 106 48.07 6.46 8.07
N GLN A 107 48.48 5.60 7.12
CA GLN A 107 47.55 4.89 6.24
C GLN A 107 46.60 3.98 7.04
N LEU A 108 47.11 3.26 8.03
CA LEU A 108 46.29 2.42 8.91
C LEU A 108 45.26 3.27 9.66
N SER A 109 45.69 4.41 10.23
CA SER A 109 44.77 5.33 10.91
C SER A 109 43.69 5.90 9.98
N GLN A 110 44.01 6.17 8.71
CA GLN A 110 43.02 6.61 7.73
C GLN A 110 42.03 5.50 7.38
N LYS A 111 42.51 4.27 7.21
CA LYS A 111 41.68 3.09 6.95
C LYS A 111 40.77 2.75 8.13
N ASP A 112 41.24 2.93 9.36
CA ASP A 112 40.42 2.77 10.57
C ASP A 112 39.29 3.81 10.61
N ALA A 113 39.57 5.06 10.24
CA ALA A 113 38.55 6.11 10.16
C ALA A 113 37.50 5.80 9.07
N GLU A 114 37.95 5.36 7.89
CA GLU A 114 37.07 4.92 6.79
C GLU A 114 36.19 3.74 7.21
N LEU A 115 36.75 2.77 7.94
CA LEU A 115 36.01 1.62 8.46
C LEU A 115 34.92 2.04 9.46
N VAL A 116 35.21 3.02 10.33
CA VAL A 116 34.20 3.58 11.24
C VAL A 116 33.08 4.27 10.47
N GLN A 117 33.41 5.06 9.44
CA GLN A 117 32.41 5.72 8.60
C GLN A 117 31.51 4.70 7.88
N LEU A 118 32.09 3.66 7.29
CA LEU A 118 31.32 2.59 6.63
C LEU A 118 30.42 1.84 7.62
N ARG A 119 30.89 1.58 8.85
CA ARG A 119 30.06 0.96 9.90
C ARG A 119 28.87 1.84 10.29
N GLN A 120 29.08 3.15 10.40
CA GLN A 120 27.99 4.10 10.67
C GLN A 120 26.98 4.13 9.52
N GLN A 121 27.46 4.16 8.26
CA GLN A 121 26.60 4.12 7.08
C GLN A 121 25.78 2.83 7.03
N ASN A 122 26.41 1.68 7.28
CA ASN A 122 25.70 0.39 7.29
C ASN A 122 24.65 0.32 8.41
N ALA A 123 24.93 0.87 9.59
CA ALA A 123 23.96 0.95 10.67
C ALA A 123 22.76 1.83 10.28
N TYR A 124 23.01 2.99 9.65
CA TYR A 124 21.95 3.88 9.16
C TYR A 124 21.09 3.19 8.09
N LEU A 125 21.72 2.51 7.11
CA LEU A 125 21.01 1.76 6.09
C LEU A 125 20.13 0.66 6.69
N GLY A 126 20.61 -0.05 7.73
CA GLY A 126 19.83 -1.06 8.44
C GLY A 126 18.57 -0.51 9.10
N VAL A 127 18.65 0.67 9.72
CA VAL A 127 17.46 1.35 10.28
C VAL A 127 16.48 1.70 9.17
N ARG A 128 16.96 2.28 8.07
CA ARG A 128 16.11 2.70 6.95
C ARG A 128 15.41 1.50 6.27
N ILE A 129 16.09 0.37 6.18
CA ILE A 129 15.49 -0.88 5.67
C ILE A 129 14.32 -1.29 6.57
N GLY A 130 14.50 -1.33 7.89
CA GLY A 130 13.41 -1.68 8.81
C GLY A 130 12.21 -0.74 8.77
N GLU A 131 12.44 0.57 8.58
CA GLU A 131 11.37 1.55 8.35
C GLU A 131 10.59 1.24 7.07
N LEU A 132 11.31 1.01 5.96
CA LEU A 132 10.68 0.70 4.67
C LEU A 132 9.92 -0.63 4.70
N GLU A 133 10.47 -1.66 5.35
CA GLU A 133 9.78 -2.94 5.56
C GLU A 133 8.47 -2.76 6.32
N SER A 134 8.46 -1.90 7.35
CA SER A 134 7.24 -1.60 8.11
C SER A 134 6.20 -0.85 7.28
N THR A 135 6.62 0.12 6.47
CA THR A 135 5.71 0.83 5.54
C THR A 135 5.14 -0.11 4.49
N ILE A 136 5.96 -1.00 3.91
CA ILE A 136 5.49 -1.98 2.92
C ILE A 136 4.44 -2.88 3.55
N LYS A 137 4.67 -3.39 4.78
CA LYS A 137 3.71 -4.23 5.48
C LYS A 137 2.35 -3.55 5.66
N ASN A 138 2.34 -2.28 6.09
CA ASN A 138 1.08 -1.55 6.27
C ASN A 138 0.35 -1.31 4.94
N LEU A 139 1.09 -0.96 3.88
CA LEU A 139 0.50 -0.77 2.55
C LEU A 139 -0.05 -2.08 1.95
N GLU A 140 0.57 -3.22 2.27
CA GLU A 140 0.05 -4.54 1.90
C GLU A 140 -1.23 -4.89 2.67
N GLU A 141 -1.33 -4.50 3.95
CA GLU A 141 -2.53 -4.66 4.77
C GLU A 141 -3.67 -3.74 4.30
N GLU A 142 -3.39 -2.48 3.95
CA GLU A 142 -4.36 -1.55 3.36
C GLU A 142 -4.88 -2.04 2.00
N LYS A 143 -4.00 -2.60 1.15
CA LYS A 143 -4.39 -3.19 -0.14
C LYS A 143 -5.25 -4.44 -0.05
N GLN A 144 -5.41 -5.04 1.14
CA GLN A 144 -6.24 -6.22 1.34
C GLN A 144 -7.67 -5.92 1.78
N LYS A 145 -8.00 -4.66 2.09
CA LYS A 145 -9.38 -4.26 2.34
C LYS A 145 -10.06 -4.13 1.00
N ASP A 146 -10.77 -5.18 0.62
CA ASP A 146 -11.65 -5.19 -0.55
C ASP A 146 -13.01 -4.70 -0.03
N PRO A 147 -13.43 -3.46 -0.34
CA PRO A 147 -14.61 -2.83 0.25
C PRO A 147 -15.87 -3.68 0.07
N ALA A 148 -16.02 -4.26 -1.13
CA ALA A 148 -17.09 -5.17 -1.46
C ALA A 148 -17.10 -6.40 -0.53
N LYS A 149 -15.95 -7.06 -0.37
CA LYS A 149 -15.82 -8.22 0.52
C LYS A 149 -16.06 -7.87 1.99
N GLU A 150 -15.62 -6.69 2.45
CA GLU A 150 -15.85 -6.25 3.83
C GLU A 150 -17.33 -5.97 4.10
N LEU A 151 -18.03 -5.35 3.14
CA LEU A 151 -19.48 -5.13 3.23
C LEU A 151 -20.24 -6.45 3.21
N GLU A 152 -19.91 -7.36 2.28
CA GLU A 152 -20.49 -8.70 2.20
C GLU A 152 -20.31 -9.48 3.52
N ASP A 153 -19.10 -9.47 4.10
CA ASP A 153 -18.81 -10.12 5.39
C ASP A 153 -19.63 -9.49 6.54
N TYR A 154 -19.82 -8.18 6.55
CA TYR A 154 -20.67 -7.47 7.52
C TYR A 154 -22.15 -7.88 7.39
N LEU A 155 -22.66 -7.93 6.17
CA LEU A 155 -24.04 -8.33 5.87
C LEU A 155 -24.31 -9.76 6.32
N TYR A 156 -23.40 -10.69 6.03
CA TYR A 156 -23.52 -12.07 6.53
C TYR A 156 -23.41 -12.18 8.06
N ASP A 157 -22.58 -11.37 8.75
CA ASP A 157 -22.49 -11.43 10.21
C ASP A 157 -23.74 -10.85 10.90
N LYS A 158 -24.28 -9.76 10.36
CA LYS A 158 -25.36 -9.00 11.00
C LYS A 158 -26.76 -9.38 10.51
N TYR A 159 -26.90 -9.66 9.21
CA TYR A 159 -28.18 -9.79 8.52
C TYR A 159 -28.34 -11.10 7.75
N SER A 160 -27.50 -12.13 7.93
CA SER A 160 -27.73 -13.45 7.30
C SER A 160 -29.14 -14.01 7.53
N ARG A 161 -29.77 -13.60 8.64
CA ARG A 161 -31.17 -13.87 8.94
C ARG A 161 -31.83 -12.62 9.49
N TRP A 162 -32.77 -12.06 8.74
CA TRP A 162 -33.58 -10.90 9.13
C TRP A 162 -35.07 -11.25 9.02
N GLU A 163 -35.89 -10.80 9.97
CA GLU A 163 -37.31 -11.20 10.12
C GLU A 163 -37.63 -12.71 9.96
N ARG A 164 -36.67 -13.56 10.37
CA ARG A 164 -36.69 -15.02 10.23
C ARG A 164 -36.60 -15.55 8.80
N MET A 165 -36.35 -14.69 7.82
CA MET A 165 -35.97 -15.01 6.45
C MET A 165 -34.45 -15.09 6.35
N ASP A 166 -33.95 -16.00 5.53
CA ASP A 166 -32.52 -16.15 5.29
C ASP A 166 -32.20 -15.47 3.95
N PHE A 167 -31.10 -14.70 3.91
CA PHE A 167 -30.70 -13.91 2.75
C PHE A 167 -29.27 -14.24 2.36
N ASP A 168 -29.00 -14.22 1.05
CA ASP A 168 -27.65 -14.24 0.49
C ASP A 168 -27.30 -12.84 -0.03
N TYR A 169 -26.00 -12.53 -0.01
CA TYR A 169 -25.50 -11.20 -0.33
C TYR A 169 -24.35 -11.31 -1.33
N ASP A 170 -24.43 -10.54 -2.41
CA ASP A 170 -23.34 -10.32 -3.34
C ASP A 170 -23.08 -8.81 -3.41
N VAL A 171 -21.81 -8.42 -3.32
CA VAL A 171 -21.40 -7.03 -3.37
C VAL A 171 -20.32 -6.91 -4.43
N ASP A 172 -20.52 -5.97 -5.33
CA ASP A 172 -19.56 -5.59 -6.35
C ASP A 172 -19.12 -4.13 -6.14
N GLY A 173 -17.92 -3.79 -6.63
CA GLY A 173 -17.41 -2.42 -6.62
C GLY A 173 -16.15 -2.19 -5.79
N ASP A 174 -15.91 -0.94 -5.40
CA ASP A 174 -14.74 -0.48 -4.65
C ASP A 174 -15.07 0.62 -3.62
N GLU A 175 -14.09 1.43 -3.21
CA GLU A 175 -14.29 2.43 -2.14
C GLU A 175 -15.09 3.67 -2.59
N ASP A 176 -15.26 3.85 -3.90
CA ASP A 176 -15.95 4.99 -4.51
C ASP A 176 -17.32 4.61 -5.10
N ASP A 177 -17.61 3.32 -5.33
CA ASP A 177 -18.84 2.82 -5.95
C ASP A 177 -19.13 1.39 -5.47
N LEU A 178 -20.28 1.16 -4.84
CA LEU A 178 -20.68 -0.13 -4.27
C LEU A 178 -22.10 -0.51 -4.71
N GLU A 179 -22.24 -1.69 -5.29
CA GLU A 179 -23.51 -2.25 -5.75
C GLU A 179 -23.83 -3.52 -4.94
N LEU A 180 -24.99 -3.56 -4.30
CA LEU A 180 -25.44 -4.66 -3.45
C LEU A 180 -26.58 -5.44 -4.09
N THR A 181 -26.44 -6.76 -4.22
CA THR A 181 -27.53 -7.68 -4.52
C THR A 181 -27.87 -8.49 -3.28
N ILE A 182 -29.14 -8.41 -2.87
CA ILE A 182 -29.70 -9.19 -1.78
C ILE A 182 -30.60 -10.27 -2.40
N GLU A 183 -30.30 -11.53 -2.13
CA GLU A 183 -31.01 -12.67 -2.68
C GLU A 183 -31.91 -13.32 -1.62
N ILE A 184 -33.17 -13.56 -1.96
CA ILE A 184 -34.14 -14.33 -1.17
C ILE A 184 -34.76 -15.44 -2.04
N ASP A 185 -35.19 -16.54 -1.42
CA ASP A 185 -35.96 -17.61 -2.07
C ASP A 185 -37.42 -17.52 -1.59
N LEU A 186 -38.30 -16.91 -2.39
CA LEU A 186 -39.71 -16.73 -2.01
C LEU A 186 -40.50 -18.04 -2.04
N SER A 187 -39.98 -19.12 -2.64
CA SER A 187 -40.60 -20.45 -2.52
C SER A 187 -40.62 -20.95 -1.06
N ASP A 188 -39.64 -20.52 -0.26
CA ASP A 188 -39.53 -20.81 1.18
C ASP A 188 -40.09 -19.69 2.07
N TYR A 189 -40.09 -18.44 1.58
CA TYR A 189 -40.33 -17.25 2.39
C TYR A 189 -41.46 -16.32 1.93
N GLY A 190 -42.13 -16.56 0.80
CA GLY A 190 -43.16 -15.69 0.21
C GLY A 190 -44.18 -15.15 1.22
N THR A 191 -44.93 -16.02 1.90
CA THR A 191 -45.92 -15.58 2.91
C THR A 191 -45.34 -14.70 4.03
N ARG A 192 -44.03 -14.82 4.34
CA ARG A 192 -43.38 -13.90 5.30
C ARG A 192 -43.03 -12.58 4.64
N TRP A 193 -42.47 -12.63 3.44
CA TRP A 193 -42.20 -11.46 2.62
C TRP A 193 -43.46 -10.60 2.48
N ASP A 194 -44.56 -11.18 2.01
CA ASP A 194 -45.85 -10.48 1.80
C ASP A 194 -46.44 -9.91 3.11
N SER A 195 -46.10 -10.49 4.25
CA SER A 195 -46.54 -10.02 5.57
C SER A 195 -45.60 -8.99 6.21
N THR A 196 -44.46 -8.72 5.58
CA THR A 196 -43.46 -7.78 6.06
C THR A 196 -43.82 -6.38 5.58
N ASP A 197 -43.86 -5.43 6.50
CA ASP A 197 -44.15 -4.03 6.18
C ASP A 197 -43.03 -3.44 5.32
N GLN A 198 -43.37 -2.75 4.23
CA GLN A 198 -42.39 -2.10 3.36
C GLN A 198 -41.52 -1.10 4.13
N ASN A 199 -42.09 -0.40 5.13
CA ASN A 199 -41.32 0.50 6.00
C ASN A 199 -40.25 -0.24 6.82
N ASP A 200 -40.51 -1.49 7.24
CA ASP A 200 -39.52 -2.30 7.95
C ASP A 200 -38.35 -2.71 7.02
N ILE A 201 -38.64 -2.96 5.74
CA ILE A 201 -37.63 -3.24 4.71
C ILE A 201 -36.81 -1.98 4.44
N GLU A 202 -37.45 -0.82 4.27
CA GLU A 202 -36.76 0.46 4.09
C GLU A 202 -35.84 0.80 5.27
N ASP A 203 -36.34 0.68 6.50
CA ASP A 203 -35.56 0.92 7.70
C ASP A 203 -34.33 0.00 7.76
N TRP A 204 -34.50 -1.27 7.37
CA TRP A 204 -33.40 -2.23 7.28
C TRP A 204 -32.36 -1.87 6.20
N LEU A 205 -32.80 -1.46 5.02
CA LEU A 205 -31.91 -1.00 3.94
C LEU A 205 -31.15 0.28 4.35
N ASN A 206 -31.83 1.22 5.01
CA ASN A 206 -31.18 2.42 5.54
C ASN A 206 -30.14 2.10 6.62
N ASP A 207 -30.38 1.07 7.44
CA ASP A 207 -29.44 0.53 8.44
C ASP A 207 -28.15 -0.03 7.79
N ILE A 208 -28.27 -0.61 6.59
CA ILE A 208 -27.14 -1.04 5.77
C ILE A 208 -26.43 0.19 5.17
N TYR A 209 -27.18 1.13 4.62
CA TYR A 209 -26.64 2.36 4.04
C TYR A 209 -25.87 3.21 5.06
N ASP A 210 -26.33 3.30 6.31
CA ASP A 210 -25.64 3.97 7.40
C ASP A 210 -24.23 3.37 7.65
N TYR A 211 -24.11 2.04 7.59
CA TYR A 211 -22.81 1.37 7.69
C TYR A 211 -21.91 1.71 6.51
N VAL A 212 -22.46 1.70 5.28
CA VAL A 212 -21.72 2.08 4.08
C VAL A 212 -21.22 3.52 4.16
N GLN A 213 -22.05 4.46 4.61
CA GLN A 213 -21.65 5.87 4.77
C GLN A 213 -20.60 6.06 5.88
N ASP A 214 -20.64 5.28 6.95
CA ASP A 214 -19.65 5.36 8.04
C ASP A 214 -18.27 4.84 7.61
N GLU A 215 -18.22 3.73 6.86
CA GLU A 215 -16.96 3.10 6.43
C GLU A 215 -16.45 3.66 5.08
N TYR A 216 -17.35 3.99 4.15
CA TYR A 216 -17.10 4.43 2.77
C TYR A 216 -17.88 5.73 2.44
N PRO A 217 -17.56 6.87 3.09
CA PRO A 217 -18.37 8.10 3.02
C PRO A 217 -18.39 8.81 1.65
N ASN A 218 -17.64 8.34 0.66
CA ASN A 218 -17.67 8.88 -0.70
C ASN A 218 -18.21 7.87 -1.71
N ALA A 219 -18.59 6.67 -1.27
CA ALA A 219 -19.13 5.67 -2.17
C ALA A 219 -20.52 6.09 -2.67
N ASP A 220 -20.70 6.06 -3.98
CA ASP A 220 -22.03 5.93 -4.57
C ASP A 220 -22.54 4.52 -4.21
N PHE A 221 -23.79 4.40 -3.74
CA PHE A 221 -24.35 3.13 -3.26
C PHE A 221 -25.72 2.89 -3.85
N SER A 222 -25.92 1.69 -4.39
CA SER A 222 -27.18 1.23 -4.95
C SER A 222 -27.30 -0.28 -4.81
N GLY A 223 -28.48 -0.82 -5.10
CA GLY A 223 -28.66 -2.25 -5.08
C GLY A 223 -30.08 -2.70 -5.36
N THR A 224 -30.27 -4.02 -5.25
CA THR A 224 -31.53 -4.68 -5.53
C THR A 224 -31.79 -5.82 -4.53
N ILE A 225 -33.06 -6.08 -4.27
CA ILE A 225 -33.52 -7.35 -3.67
C ILE A 225 -34.15 -8.19 -4.77
N VAL A 226 -33.72 -9.44 -4.90
CA VAL A 226 -34.17 -10.35 -5.96
C VAL A 226 -34.72 -11.65 -5.38
N ASP A 227 -35.82 -12.14 -5.94
CA ASP A 227 -36.28 -13.50 -5.75
C ASP A 227 -35.50 -14.44 -6.67
N THR A 228 -34.85 -15.42 -6.07
CA THR A 228 -34.03 -16.42 -6.76
C THR A 228 -34.84 -17.59 -7.31
N ASP A 229 -36.12 -17.75 -6.93
CA ASP A 229 -36.98 -18.79 -7.51
C ASP A 229 -37.48 -18.36 -8.91
N GLU A 230 -37.99 -17.14 -9.02
CA GLU A 230 -38.55 -16.60 -10.28
C GLU A 230 -37.60 -15.66 -11.06
N ASP A 231 -36.38 -15.42 -10.56
CA ASP A 231 -35.40 -14.46 -11.13
C ASP A 231 -35.99 -13.04 -11.26
N GLU A 232 -36.79 -12.61 -10.27
CA GLU A 232 -37.53 -11.35 -10.26
C GLU A 232 -36.88 -10.32 -9.33
N THR A 233 -36.87 -9.05 -9.75
CA THR A 233 -36.44 -7.95 -8.86
C THR A 233 -37.63 -7.48 -8.06
N LEU A 234 -37.53 -7.55 -6.74
CA LEU A 234 -38.57 -7.16 -5.80
C LEU A 234 -38.43 -5.71 -5.35
N VAL A 235 -37.19 -5.25 -5.20
CA VAL A 235 -36.87 -3.90 -4.71
C VAL A 235 -35.64 -3.38 -5.43
N GLU A 236 -35.67 -2.12 -5.84
CA GLU A 236 -34.51 -1.35 -6.28
C GLU A 236 -34.26 -0.20 -5.29
N PHE A 237 -33.01 0.09 -4.98
CA PHE A 237 -32.67 1.21 -4.12
C PHE A 237 -31.40 1.94 -4.56
N GLU A 238 -31.38 3.26 -4.37
CA GLU A 238 -30.22 4.11 -4.64
C GLU A 238 -30.02 5.21 -3.59
N ALA A 239 -28.77 5.63 -3.40
CA ALA A 239 -28.44 6.68 -2.45
C ALA A 239 -29.05 8.04 -2.84
N SER A 240 -29.91 8.58 -1.98
CA SER A 240 -30.53 9.90 -2.13
C SER A 240 -30.20 10.81 -0.94
N GLY A 241 -28.95 11.25 -0.89
CA GLY A 241 -28.47 12.19 0.12
C GLY A 241 -28.11 11.53 1.45
N SER A 242 -29.04 11.48 2.41
CA SER A 242 -28.80 10.83 3.71
C SER A 242 -29.56 9.53 3.91
N ASN A 243 -30.48 9.23 3.00
CA ASN A 243 -31.32 8.04 3.02
C ASN A 243 -31.25 7.37 1.64
N LEU A 244 -31.77 6.16 1.54
CA LEU A 244 -32.06 5.53 0.26
C LEU A 244 -33.39 6.05 -0.31
N ASP A 245 -33.43 6.17 -1.62
CA ASP A 245 -34.67 6.12 -2.41
C ASP A 245 -34.94 4.63 -2.70
N VAL A 246 -36.09 4.12 -2.29
CA VAL A 246 -36.43 2.69 -2.35
C VAL A 246 -37.70 2.54 -3.18
N ASN A 247 -37.67 1.68 -4.20
CA ASN A 247 -38.79 1.44 -5.10
C ASN A 247 -39.13 -0.06 -5.08
N PHE A 248 -40.34 -0.38 -4.66
CA PHE A 248 -40.88 -1.74 -4.63
C PHE A 248 -41.46 -2.08 -6.00
N LYS A 249 -41.02 -3.22 -6.56
CA LYS A 249 -41.50 -3.71 -7.84
C LYS A 249 -42.68 -4.62 -7.64
N HIS A 250 -43.66 -4.45 -8.51
CA HIS A 250 -44.86 -5.27 -8.56
C HIS A 250 -44.90 -6.02 -9.88
N SER A 251 -45.38 -7.25 -9.81
CA SER A 251 -45.52 -8.15 -10.95
C SER A 251 -46.94 -8.07 -11.52
N SER A 252 -47.12 -8.57 -12.74
CA SER A 252 -48.46 -8.73 -13.32
C SER A 252 -49.40 -9.61 -12.49
N GLU A 253 -48.85 -10.53 -11.67
CA GLU A 253 -49.66 -11.38 -10.79
C GLU A 253 -50.25 -10.58 -9.61
N ASP A 254 -49.59 -9.49 -9.18
CA ASP A 254 -50.08 -8.65 -8.09
C ASP A 254 -51.36 -7.89 -8.49
N PHE A 255 -51.48 -7.50 -9.76
CA PHE A 255 -52.71 -6.85 -10.27
C PHE A 255 -53.87 -7.85 -10.40
N ASP A 256 -53.58 -9.10 -10.78
CA ASP A 256 -54.58 -10.17 -10.83
C ASP A 256 -55.09 -10.47 -9.40
N ASP A 257 -54.19 -10.53 -8.41
CA ASP A 257 -54.56 -10.72 -7.00
C ASP A 257 -55.36 -9.53 -6.45
N LEU A 258 -54.99 -8.30 -6.80
CA LEU A 258 -55.78 -7.09 -6.48
C LEU A 258 -57.18 -7.17 -7.09
N GLU A 259 -57.31 -7.59 -8.37
CA GLU A 259 -58.61 -7.76 -9.01
C GLU A 259 -59.48 -8.76 -8.23
N ASP A 260 -58.93 -9.92 -7.87
CA ASP A 260 -59.64 -10.94 -7.09
C ASP A 260 -60.08 -10.42 -5.71
N ASP A 261 -59.18 -9.75 -4.97
CA ASP A 261 -59.48 -9.20 -3.64
C ASP A 261 -60.53 -8.08 -3.70
N LEU A 262 -60.44 -7.19 -4.71
CA LEU A 262 -61.44 -6.15 -4.91
C LEU A 262 -62.82 -6.74 -5.20
N ASN A 263 -62.91 -7.78 -6.03
CA ASN A 263 -64.18 -8.46 -6.31
C ASN A 263 -64.76 -9.15 -5.07
N ASP A 264 -63.92 -9.81 -4.27
CA ASP A 264 -64.35 -10.53 -3.07
C ASP A 264 -64.78 -9.58 -1.95
N MET A 265 -64.10 -8.45 -1.78
CA MET A 265 -64.35 -7.48 -0.72
C MET A 265 -65.41 -6.45 -1.09
N TYR A 266 -65.38 -5.94 -2.32
CA TYR A 266 -66.14 -4.77 -2.75
C TYR A 266 -67.07 -5.04 -3.94
N GLY A 267 -67.02 -6.22 -4.58
CA GLY A 267 -67.96 -6.60 -5.65
C GLY A 267 -69.31 -7.14 -5.15
N GLN A 268 -69.43 -7.46 -3.85
CA GLN A 268 -70.57 -8.16 -3.26
C GLN A 268 -71.05 -7.52 -1.95
N ASN A 269 -72.28 -7.84 -1.53
CA ASN A 269 -72.90 -7.37 -0.27
C ASN A 269 -72.91 -5.84 -0.12
N LEU A 270 -73.14 -5.13 -1.23
CA LEU A 270 -73.14 -3.66 -1.25
C LEU A 270 -74.20 -3.03 -0.34
N ASP A 271 -75.20 -3.80 0.10
CA ASP A 271 -76.19 -3.36 1.08
C ASP A 271 -75.60 -3.06 2.47
N ASP A 272 -74.36 -3.52 2.74
CA ASP A 272 -73.59 -3.15 3.93
C ASP A 272 -73.18 -1.67 3.94
N TYR A 273 -72.94 -1.06 2.76
CA TYR A 273 -72.72 0.39 2.61
C TYR A 273 -74.04 1.14 2.80
N ASN A 274 -75.05 0.80 1.98
CA ASN A 274 -76.40 1.33 2.13
C ASN A 274 -77.44 0.32 1.62
N SER A 275 -78.52 0.11 2.36
CA SER A 275 -79.62 -0.77 1.97
C SER A 275 -80.29 -0.46 0.62
N ASP A 276 -80.10 0.74 0.07
CA ASP A 276 -80.61 1.14 -1.25
C ASP A 276 -79.84 0.47 -2.41
N PHE A 277 -78.63 -0.07 -2.17
CA PHE A 277 -77.91 -0.94 -3.11
C PHE A 277 -78.66 -2.27 -3.37
N GLY A 278 -79.53 -2.69 -2.44
CA GLY A 278 -80.35 -3.89 -2.62
C GLY A 278 -79.50 -5.17 -2.78
N ASP A 279 -79.84 -5.99 -3.77
CA ASP A 279 -79.12 -7.23 -4.09
C ASP A 279 -78.07 -7.02 -5.20
N MET A 280 -77.68 -5.78 -5.49
CA MET A 280 -76.74 -5.44 -6.57
C MET A 280 -75.33 -5.97 -6.26
N THR A 281 -74.66 -6.41 -7.32
CA THR A 281 -73.23 -6.78 -7.33
C THR A 281 -72.52 -6.00 -8.44
N ALA A 282 -71.20 -5.88 -8.33
CA ALA A 282 -70.35 -5.32 -9.36
C ALA A 282 -69.20 -6.28 -9.67
N ASP A 283 -68.81 -6.36 -10.93
CA ASP A 283 -67.55 -6.98 -11.32
C ASP A 283 -66.50 -5.88 -11.43
N ILE A 284 -65.36 -6.04 -10.77
CA ILE A 284 -64.26 -5.07 -10.79
C ILE A 284 -63.14 -5.66 -11.65
N SER A 285 -62.55 -4.87 -12.53
CA SER A 285 -61.38 -5.29 -13.31
C SER A 285 -60.23 -4.29 -13.15
N VAL A 286 -59.01 -4.82 -13.11
CA VAL A 286 -57.79 -4.04 -12.86
C VAL A 286 -56.84 -4.19 -14.04
N GLU A 287 -56.40 -3.05 -14.58
CA GLU A 287 -55.31 -3.00 -15.56
C GLU A 287 -54.15 -2.18 -14.97
N GLY A 288 -53.02 -2.84 -14.66
CA GLY A 288 -51.80 -2.18 -14.18
C GLY A 288 -50.71 -2.06 -15.25
N ASP A 289 -49.96 -0.97 -15.25
CA ASP A 289 -48.71 -0.81 -16.01
C ASP A 289 -47.53 -0.60 -15.05
N GLU A 290 -46.72 -1.65 -14.89
CA GLU A 290 -45.52 -1.67 -14.04
C GLU A 290 -44.48 -0.60 -14.43
N ASN A 291 -44.47 -0.16 -15.69
CA ASN A 291 -43.44 0.77 -16.18
C ASN A 291 -43.82 2.23 -15.95
N ASP A 292 -45.12 2.53 -16.05
CA ASP A 292 -45.66 3.87 -15.89
C ASP A 292 -46.20 4.08 -14.47
N GLU A 293 -46.20 3.04 -13.61
CA GLU A 293 -46.69 3.07 -12.22
C GLU A 293 -48.17 3.52 -12.16
N GLU A 294 -48.98 3.07 -13.12
CA GLU A 294 -50.39 3.44 -13.28
C GLU A 294 -51.31 2.20 -13.07
N ILE A 295 -52.41 2.39 -12.33
CA ILE A 295 -53.49 1.40 -12.20
C ILE A 295 -54.80 2.02 -12.70
N TYR A 296 -55.47 1.30 -13.60
CA TYR A 296 -56.80 1.65 -14.10
C TYR A 296 -57.85 0.62 -13.64
N ILE A 297 -58.84 1.08 -12.88
CA ILE A 297 -59.90 0.25 -12.32
C ILE A 297 -61.19 0.43 -13.13
N THR A 298 -61.78 -0.67 -13.59
CA THR A 298 -63.09 -0.67 -14.25
C THR A 298 -64.13 -1.35 -13.36
N ILE A 299 -65.13 -0.60 -12.90
CA ILE A 299 -66.24 -1.12 -12.12
C ILE A 299 -67.44 -1.37 -13.04
N ILE A 300 -67.87 -2.62 -13.15
CA ILE A 300 -68.93 -3.06 -14.06
C ILE A 300 -70.20 -3.31 -13.26
N VAL A 301 -71.25 -2.52 -13.51
CA VAL A 301 -72.57 -2.68 -12.89
C VAL A 301 -73.56 -3.21 -13.92
N ASP A 302 -74.18 -4.37 -13.67
CA ASP A 302 -75.23 -4.91 -14.54
C ASP A 302 -76.56 -4.17 -14.35
N THR A 303 -76.66 -3.01 -14.99
CA THR A 303 -77.89 -2.19 -15.00
C THR A 303 -79.08 -2.87 -15.70
N SER A 304 -78.85 -3.95 -16.46
CA SER A 304 -79.94 -4.72 -17.05
C SER A 304 -80.69 -5.56 -16.00
N GLU A 305 -80.00 -5.94 -14.92
CA GLU A 305 -80.55 -6.65 -13.76
C GLU A 305 -80.88 -5.69 -12.61
N TYR A 306 -80.00 -4.72 -12.34
CA TYR A 306 -80.01 -3.86 -11.15
C TYR A 306 -80.21 -2.37 -11.44
N GLY A 307 -80.82 -2.02 -12.57
CA GLY A 307 -80.94 -0.63 -13.01
C GLY A 307 -81.72 0.28 -12.05
N ASP A 308 -82.78 -0.24 -11.39
CA ASP A 308 -83.56 0.53 -10.42
C ASP A 308 -82.75 0.77 -9.13
N GLU A 309 -81.98 -0.22 -8.67
CA GLU A 309 -81.06 -0.14 -7.54
C GLU A 309 -79.95 0.87 -7.82
N TRP A 310 -79.26 0.74 -8.96
CA TRP A 310 -78.21 1.67 -9.38
C TRP A 310 -78.71 3.12 -9.47
N ASP A 311 -79.92 3.34 -10.02
CA ASP A 311 -80.53 4.67 -10.09
C ASP A 311 -80.82 5.29 -8.72
N ASN A 312 -80.92 4.48 -7.64
CA ASN A 312 -81.12 4.99 -6.28
C ASN A 312 -79.82 5.44 -5.61
N VAL A 313 -78.69 4.83 -5.98
CA VAL A 313 -77.40 5.01 -5.29
C VAL A 313 -76.38 5.80 -6.10
N LYS A 314 -76.48 5.86 -7.43
CA LYS A 314 -75.57 6.66 -8.25
C LYS A 314 -75.65 8.15 -7.86
N GLU A 315 -74.53 8.86 -7.98
CA GLU A 315 -74.43 10.27 -7.58
C GLU A 315 -74.79 10.53 -6.09
N THR A 316 -74.53 9.56 -5.21
CA THR A 316 -74.71 9.70 -3.76
C THR A 316 -73.41 9.48 -2.99
N ASP A 317 -73.32 10.10 -1.80
CA ASP A 317 -72.18 9.94 -0.90
C ASP A 317 -71.87 8.46 -0.58
N ASP A 318 -72.87 7.58 -0.54
CA ASP A 318 -72.67 6.16 -0.23
C ASP A 318 -72.03 5.39 -1.40
N ALA A 319 -72.31 5.78 -2.65
CA ALA A 319 -71.63 5.22 -3.81
C ALA A 319 -70.21 5.76 -3.96
N GLU A 320 -69.99 7.03 -3.60
CA GLU A 320 -68.64 7.59 -3.53
C GLU A 320 -67.82 6.89 -2.42
N GLU A 321 -68.38 6.66 -1.22
CA GLU A 321 -67.71 5.94 -0.12
C GLU A 321 -67.32 4.51 -0.51
N TRP A 322 -68.19 3.78 -1.23
CA TRP A 322 -67.87 2.45 -1.74
C TRP A 322 -66.66 2.45 -2.70
N ILE A 323 -66.58 3.43 -3.59
CA ILE A 323 -65.47 3.52 -4.56
C ILE A 323 -64.20 4.06 -3.88
N GLU A 324 -64.35 4.98 -2.92
CA GLU A 324 -63.24 5.44 -2.08
C GLU A 324 -62.59 4.26 -1.34
N ASP A 325 -63.37 3.33 -0.79
CA ASP A 325 -62.82 2.13 -0.13
C ASP A 325 -62.06 1.20 -1.11
N ILE A 326 -62.50 1.09 -2.37
CA ILE A 326 -61.78 0.35 -3.43
C ILE A 326 -60.43 1.01 -3.73
N VAL A 327 -60.43 2.34 -3.88
CA VAL A 327 -59.22 3.12 -4.14
C VAL A 327 -58.26 3.05 -2.95
N ASP A 328 -58.77 3.23 -1.73
CA ASP A 328 -57.96 3.17 -0.51
C ASP A 328 -57.30 1.79 -0.36
N TYR A 329 -58.03 0.69 -0.62
CA TYR A 329 -57.46 -0.65 -0.61
C TYR A 329 -56.37 -0.83 -1.68
N THR A 330 -56.59 -0.27 -2.88
CA THR A 330 -55.62 -0.31 -3.98
C THR A 330 -54.34 0.43 -3.59
N LEU A 331 -54.46 1.66 -3.05
CA LEU A 331 -53.33 2.46 -2.62
C LEU A 331 -52.60 1.89 -1.40
N ASP A 332 -53.30 1.18 -0.50
CA ASP A 332 -52.66 0.46 0.61
C ASP A 332 -51.74 -0.67 0.10
N MET A 333 -52.02 -1.23 -1.08
CA MET A 333 -51.22 -2.30 -1.69
C MET A 333 -50.19 -1.77 -2.70
N PHE A 334 -50.48 -0.63 -3.36
CA PHE A 334 -49.67 0.02 -4.39
C PHE A 334 -49.48 1.51 -4.05
N GLU A 335 -48.77 1.80 -2.96
CA GLU A 335 -48.66 3.15 -2.38
C GLU A 335 -48.12 4.21 -3.36
N ASP A 336 -47.25 3.82 -4.29
CA ASP A 336 -46.59 4.72 -5.23
C ASP A 336 -47.30 4.83 -6.60
N TYR A 337 -48.41 4.11 -6.81
CA TYR A 337 -49.09 4.07 -8.11
C TYR A 337 -50.14 5.18 -8.27
N ASP A 338 -50.20 5.75 -9.47
CA ASP A 338 -51.28 6.64 -9.88
C ASP A 338 -52.53 5.82 -10.21
N VAL A 339 -53.61 6.00 -9.43
CA VAL A 339 -54.88 5.26 -9.60
C VAL A 339 -55.92 6.13 -10.30
N SER A 340 -56.61 5.55 -11.28
CA SER A 340 -57.78 6.13 -11.93
C SER A 340 -58.76 5.04 -12.34
N GLY A 341 -59.96 5.41 -12.79
CA GLY A 341 -60.90 4.39 -13.24
C GLY A 341 -62.22 4.90 -13.76
N GLU A 342 -63.07 3.95 -14.14
CA GLU A 342 -64.40 4.21 -14.67
C GLU A 342 -65.44 3.22 -14.15
N ILE A 343 -66.70 3.65 -14.17
CA ILE A 343 -67.86 2.83 -13.90
C ILE A 343 -68.61 2.64 -15.21
N ILE A 344 -68.77 1.38 -15.65
CA ILE A 344 -69.45 1.04 -16.89
C ILE A 344 -70.65 0.13 -16.63
N ASN A 345 -71.61 0.15 -17.56
CA ASN A 345 -72.66 -0.87 -17.57
C ASN A 345 -72.19 -2.15 -18.28
N GLN A 346 -73.03 -3.20 -18.26
CA GLN A 346 -72.77 -4.48 -18.93
C GLN A 346 -72.59 -4.39 -20.46
N ASP A 347 -73.00 -3.28 -21.09
CA ASP A 347 -72.85 -3.02 -22.52
C ASP A 347 -71.56 -2.24 -22.84
N GLY A 348 -70.82 -1.79 -21.82
CA GLY A 348 -69.59 -0.99 -21.92
C GLY A 348 -69.82 0.50 -22.07
N ASP A 349 -71.01 1.01 -21.73
CA ASP A 349 -71.25 2.45 -21.68
C ASP A 349 -70.80 3.01 -20.33
N THR A 350 -69.90 4.00 -20.37
CA THR A 350 -69.42 4.74 -19.19
C THR A 350 -70.54 5.52 -18.54
N MET A 351 -70.66 5.34 -17.23
CA MET A 351 -71.65 5.97 -16.34
C MET A 351 -71.01 7.03 -15.44
N ALA A 352 -69.74 6.83 -15.08
CA ALA A 352 -68.90 7.81 -14.39
C ALA A 352 -67.42 7.48 -14.59
N ASP A 353 -66.55 8.45 -14.39
CA ASP A 353 -65.11 8.25 -14.21
C ASP A 353 -64.66 8.80 -12.86
N PHE A 354 -63.51 8.33 -12.37
CA PHE A 354 -62.85 8.88 -11.21
C PHE A 354 -61.34 9.02 -11.40
N ASP A 355 -60.80 10.11 -10.88
CA ASP A 355 -59.36 10.37 -10.80
C ASP A 355 -58.95 10.48 -9.33
N VAL A 356 -57.77 9.94 -9.00
CA VAL A 356 -57.20 10.04 -7.66
C VAL A 356 -56.09 11.08 -7.64
N SER A 357 -56.12 11.98 -6.66
CA SER A 357 -55.01 12.91 -6.47
C SER A 357 -53.82 12.25 -5.79
N SER A 358 -52.64 12.87 -5.92
CA SER A 358 -51.42 12.56 -5.16
C SER A 358 -51.53 12.65 -3.63
N SER A 359 -52.75 12.83 -3.10
CA SER A 359 -53.06 12.90 -1.67
C SER A 359 -54.16 11.90 -1.28
N GLY A 360 -54.47 10.93 -2.16
CA GLY A 360 -55.48 9.89 -1.98
C GLY A 360 -56.92 10.35 -2.19
N ASN A 361 -57.20 11.64 -2.39
CA ASN A 361 -58.58 12.09 -2.57
C ASN A 361 -59.11 11.69 -3.96
N VAL A 362 -60.27 11.04 -4.00
CA VAL A 362 -60.99 10.63 -5.21
C VAL A 362 -61.88 11.77 -5.73
N TYR A 363 -61.93 11.94 -7.05
CA TYR A 363 -62.75 12.93 -7.74
C TYR A 363 -63.62 12.27 -8.80
N PHE A 364 -64.93 12.34 -8.63
CA PHE A 364 -65.90 11.72 -9.54
C PHE A 364 -66.41 12.70 -10.62
N ASP A 365 -66.52 12.22 -11.86
CA ASP A 365 -67.28 12.85 -12.93
C ASP A 365 -68.47 11.98 -13.34
N TRP A 366 -69.66 12.42 -12.96
CA TRP A 366 -70.94 11.76 -13.26
C TRP A 366 -71.64 12.30 -14.52
N ASP A 367 -71.05 13.23 -15.29
CA ASP A 367 -71.72 13.89 -16.43
C ASP A 367 -71.78 13.02 -17.70
N TYR A 368 -72.34 11.82 -17.55
CA TYR A 368 -72.54 10.85 -18.62
C TYR A 368 -74.03 10.58 -18.88
N THR A 369 -74.40 10.55 -20.15
CA THR A 369 -75.74 10.13 -20.57
C THR A 369 -75.63 8.78 -21.27
N TYR A 370 -75.99 7.70 -20.58
CA TYR A 370 -76.11 6.37 -21.15
C TYR A 370 -77.59 6.03 -21.48
#